data_AF-A0A1W9GD72-F1
#
_entry.id   AF-A0A1W9GD72-F1
#
_cell.length_a   1.000
_cell.length_b   1.000
_cell.length_c   1.000
_cell.angle_alpha   90.00
_cell.angle_beta   90.00
_cell.angle_gamma   90.00
#
_symmetry.space_group_name_H-M   'P 1'
#
loop_
_entity.id
_entity.type
_entity.pdbx_description
1 polymer ?
#
loop_
_entity_poly.entity_id
_entity_poly.type
_entity_poly.pdbx_seq_one_letter_code
_entity_poly.pdbx_strand_id
1 'polypeptide(L)'
;MDRNMITTAWEQHCADGWPRFSSPHQGQLMTIDTVISGCVVYYLDSSDGLDDQRIAIVKDCLGDLDELTEGLDPQSQIYFYRLRELGAMLLDAKPQS
;
A
#
# COMPACT_ATOMS: atom_id res chain seq x y z
N MET A 1 6.31 -12.00 -7.69
CA MET A 1 6.44 -10.59 -8.14
C MET A 1 7.90 -10.26 -8.42
N ASP A 2 8.20 -9.40 -9.39
CA ASP A 2 9.54 -8.82 -9.59
C ASP A 2 9.66 -7.51 -8.77
N ARG A 3 10.79 -7.32 -8.09
CA ARG A 3 11.11 -6.10 -7.31
C ARG A 3 11.08 -4.84 -8.16
N ASN A 4 11.41 -4.95 -9.45
CA ASN A 4 11.30 -3.83 -10.39
C ASN A 4 9.84 -3.37 -10.57
N MET A 5 8.89 -4.30 -10.58
CA MET A 5 7.46 -3.95 -10.69
C MET A 5 6.98 -3.18 -9.45
N ILE A 6 7.42 -3.61 -8.27
CA ILE A 6 7.11 -2.92 -7.00
C ILE A 6 7.74 -1.52 -6.99
N THR A 7 8.95 -1.39 -7.51
CA THR A 7 9.65 -0.09 -7.63
C THR A 7 8.88 0.86 -8.53
N THR A 8 8.50 0.44 -9.74
CA THR A 8 7.71 1.27 -10.66
C THR A 8 6.34 1.64 -10.08
N ALA A 9 5.65 0.70 -9.44
CA ALA A 9 4.36 0.97 -8.80
C ALA A 9 4.50 1.97 -7.64
N TRP A 10 5.60 1.87 -6.87
CA TRP A 10 5.88 2.76 -5.76
C TRP A 10 6.16 4.19 -6.22
N GLU A 11 6.98 4.35 -7.27
CA GLU A 11 7.27 5.64 -7.88
C GLU A 11 5.99 6.32 -8.40
N GLN A 12 5.10 5.54 -9.03
CA GLN A 12 3.82 6.06 -9.51
C GLN A 12 2.91 6.50 -8.35
N HIS A 13 2.81 5.71 -7.28
CA HIS A 13 2.04 6.07 -6.09
C HIS A 13 2.54 7.35 -5.43
N CYS A 14 3.86 7.49 -5.30
CA CYS A 14 4.50 8.72 -4.80
C CYS A 14 4.16 9.94 -5.67
N ALA A 15 4.11 9.76 -6.99
CA ALA A 15 3.86 10.84 -7.94
C ALA A 15 2.41 11.34 -7.91
N ASP A 16 1.43 10.47 -7.62
CA ASP A 16 0.03 10.86 -7.51
C ASP A 16 -0.22 11.81 -6.33
N GLY A 17 0.47 11.55 -5.22
CA GLY A 17 0.31 12.27 -3.97
C GLY A 17 -1.05 12.04 -3.31
N TRP A 18 -1.16 12.49 -2.06
CA TRP A 18 -2.38 12.29 -1.27
C TRP A 18 -3.61 12.98 -1.91
N PRO A 19 -4.73 12.27 -2.14
CA PRO A 19 -5.90 12.82 -2.83
C PRO A 19 -6.69 13.80 -1.95
N ARG A 20 -7.47 14.68 -2.59
CA ARG A 20 -8.40 15.58 -1.89
C ARG A 20 -9.79 14.97 -1.84
N PHE A 21 -10.24 14.59 -0.65
CA PHE A 21 -11.56 14.02 -0.40
C PHE A 21 -12.08 14.36 0.99
N SER A 22 -13.35 14.06 1.25
CA SER A 22 -13.98 14.22 2.57
C SER A 22 -14.54 12.88 3.02
N SER A 23 -14.01 12.34 4.12
CA SER A 23 -14.49 11.11 4.74
C SER A 23 -14.27 11.19 6.26
N PRO A 24 -15.19 10.67 7.08
CA PRO A 24 -14.95 10.53 8.51
C PRO A 24 -13.74 9.62 8.82
N HIS A 25 -13.33 8.79 7.86
CA HIS A 25 -12.22 7.84 7.99
C HIS A 25 -10.88 8.36 7.47
N GLN A 26 -10.75 9.66 7.17
CA GLN A 26 -9.53 10.22 6.58
C GLN A 26 -8.26 9.91 7.41
N GLY A 27 -8.36 9.97 8.75
CA GLY A 27 -7.23 9.64 9.64
C GLY A 27 -6.82 8.16 9.58
N GLN A 28 -7.80 7.25 9.44
CA GLN A 28 -7.53 5.83 9.30
C GLN A 28 -6.88 5.52 7.94
N LEU A 29 -7.40 6.12 6.86
CA LEU A 29 -6.82 5.99 5.52
C LEU A 29 -5.38 6.53 5.46
N MET A 30 -5.08 7.64 6.15
CA MET A 30 -3.71 8.18 6.24
C MET A 30 -2.77 7.25 7.02
N THR A 31 -3.30 6.59 8.06
CA THR A 31 -2.54 5.60 8.83
C THR A 31 -2.21 4.39 7.97
N ILE A 32 -3.19 3.85 7.24
CA ILE A 32 -3.01 2.72 6.31
C ILE A 32 -1.98 3.07 5.23
N ASP A 33 -2.11 4.23 4.60
CA ASP A 33 -1.15 4.72 3.60
C ASP A 33 0.28 4.80 4.14
N THR A 34 0.45 5.37 5.34
CA THR A 34 1.76 5.49 6.00
C THR A 34 2.36 4.11 6.28
N VAL A 35 1.55 3.18 6.78
CA VAL A 35 1.99 1.83 7.18
C VAL A 35 2.38 1.00 5.95
N ILE A 36 1.53 0.95 4.92
CA ILE A 36 1.83 0.23 3.69
C ILE A 36 3.06 0.85 3.00
N SER A 37 3.13 2.18 2.91
CA SER A 37 4.30 2.89 2.36
C SER A 37 5.59 2.56 3.11
N GLY A 38 5.55 2.50 4.45
CA GLY A 38 6.69 2.09 5.25
C GLY A 38 7.13 0.65 4.98
N CYS A 39 6.18 -0.26 4.70
CA CYS A 39 6.49 -1.63 4.30
C CYS A 39 7.09 -1.70 2.89
N VAL A 40 6.61 -0.88 1.95
CA VAL A 40 7.20 -0.76 0.61
C VAL A 40 8.65 -0.29 0.70
N VAL A 41 8.92 0.80 1.42
CA VAL A 41 10.27 1.33 1.61
C VAL A 41 11.18 0.29 2.26
N TYR A 42 10.72 -0.36 3.33
CA TYR A 42 11.48 -1.43 3.97
C TYR A 42 11.82 -2.58 3.00
N TYR A 43 10.83 -3.03 2.22
CA TYR A 43 11.05 -4.07 1.21
C TYR A 43 12.06 -3.63 0.16
N LEU A 44 11.99 -2.38 -0.31
CA LEU A 44 12.89 -1.83 -1.34
C LEU A 44 14.31 -1.54 -0.82
N ASP A 45 14.49 -1.34 0.49
CA ASP A 45 15.79 -1.16 1.13
C ASP A 45 16.44 -2.49 1.58
N SER A 46 15.65 -3.55 1.78
CA SER A 46 16.10 -4.87 2.28
C SER A 46 16.16 -5.94 1.18
N SER A 47 17.17 -6.82 1.21
CA SER A 47 17.23 -8.01 0.34
C SER A 47 16.27 -9.13 0.74
N ASP A 48 15.90 -9.18 2.02
CA ASP A 48 15.29 -10.36 2.65
C ASP A 48 13.76 -10.39 2.51
N GLY A 49 13.18 -9.36 1.91
CA GLY A 49 11.74 -9.18 1.82
C GLY A 49 11.11 -8.69 3.13
N LEU A 50 9.80 -8.91 3.29
CA LEU A 50 9.08 -8.60 4.52
C LEU A 50 9.19 -9.74 5.53
N ASP A 51 9.31 -9.40 6.81
CA ASP A 51 9.15 -10.36 7.92
C ASP A 51 7.67 -10.65 8.21
N ASP A 52 7.42 -11.69 9.02
CA ASP A 52 6.08 -12.14 9.38
C ASP A 52 5.23 -11.04 10.04
N GLN A 53 5.84 -10.16 10.82
CA GLN A 53 5.13 -9.06 11.47
C GLN A 53 4.63 -8.04 10.44
N ARG A 54 5.47 -7.64 9.50
CA ARG A 54 5.10 -6.73 8.41
C ARG A 54 4.10 -7.36 7.46
N ILE A 55 4.22 -8.66 7.19
CA ILE A 55 3.24 -9.41 6.39
C ILE A 55 1.84 -9.37 7.05
N ALA A 56 1.77 -9.61 8.37
CA ALA A 56 0.49 -9.55 9.09
C ALA A 56 -0.11 -8.14 9.04
N ILE A 57 0.70 -7.12 9.31
CA ILE A 57 0.28 -5.72 9.27
C ILE A 57 -0.28 -5.33 7.89
N VAL A 58 0.40 -5.71 6.81
CA VAL A 58 -0.08 -5.41 5.44
C VAL A 58 -1.41 -6.09 5.17
N LYS A 59 -1.60 -7.35 5.58
CA LYS A 59 -2.88 -8.06 5.40
C LYS A 59 -4.03 -7.36 6.13
N ASP A 60 -3.83 -6.96 7.38
CA ASP A 60 -4.84 -6.26 8.17
C ASP A 60 -5.19 -4.91 7.51
N CYS A 61 -4.17 -4.15 7.08
CA CYS A 61 -4.36 -2.88 6.39
C CYS A 61 -5.13 -3.02 5.08
N LEU A 62 -4.88 -4.08 4.29
CA LEU A 62 -5.60 -4.32 3.04
C LEU A 62 -7.08 -4.67 3.28
N GLY A 63 -7.38 -5.42 4.35
CA GLY A 63 -8.75 -5.71 4.76
C GLY A 63 -9.52 -4.43 5.08
N ASP A 64 -8.95 -3.58 5.93
CA ASP A 64 -9.54 -2.29 6.28
C ASP A 64 -9.66 -1.36 5.05
N LEU A 65 -8.67 -1.34 4.16
CA LEU A 65 -8.64 -0.43 3.02
C LEU A 65 -9.78 -0.68 2.03
N ASP A 66 -10.11 -1.94 1.76
CA ASP A 66 -11.21 -2.31 0.86
C ASP A 66 -12.57 -1.80 1.42
N GLU A 67 -12.80 -1.90 2.73
CA GLU A 67 -14.03 -1.41 3.38
C GLU A 67 -14.11 0.12 3.42
N LEU A 68 -13.00 0.80 3.76
CA LEU A 68 -12.99 2.26 3.98
C LEU A 68 -13.08 3.08 2.69
N THR A 69 -12.82 2.45 1.55
CA THR A 69 -12.77 3.13 0.24
C THR A 69 -14.06 3.00 -0.57
N GLU A 70 -14.97 2.08 -0.20
CA GLU A 70 -16.22 1.79 -0.93
C GLU A 70 -17.10 3.05 -1.10
N GLY A 71 -17.12 3.94 -0.12
CA GLY A 71 -17.91 5.19 -0.13
C GLY A 71 -17.22 6.42 -0.70
N LEU A 72 -15.96 6.32 -1.14
CA LEU A 72 -15.22 7.45 -1.70
C LEU A 72 -15.64 7.75 -3.14
N ASP A 73 -15.39 8.98 -3.59
CA ASP A 73 -15.57 9.31 -5.00
C ASP A 73 -14.58 8.52 -5.88
N PRO A 74 -14.92 8.24 -7.15
CA PRO A 74 -14.09 7.40 -8.00
C PRO A 74 -12.66 7.93 -8.23
N GLN A 75 -12.44 9.24 -8.17
CA GLN A 75 -11.09 9.78 -8.35
C GLN A 75 -10.21 9.49 -7.14
N SER A 76 -10.77 9.63 -5.93
CA SER A 76 -10.08 9.30 -4.69
C SER A 76 -9.85 7.79 -4.53
N GLN A 77 -10.78 6.96 -5.00
CA GLN A 77 -10.62 5.49 -5.00
C GLN A 77 -9.41 5.03 -5.82
N ILE A 78 -9.07 5.71 -6.92
CA ILE A 78 -7.92 5.33 -7.77
C ILE A 78 -6.61 5.33 -6.97
N TYR A 79 -6.41 6.32 -6.10
CA TYR A 79 -5.22 6.39 -5.24
C TYR A 79 -5.14 5.17 -4.32
N PHE A 80 -6.24 4.86 -3.62
CA PHE A 80 -6.25 3.76 -2.67
C PHE A 80 -6.23 2.38 -3.34
N TYR A 81 -6.75 2.26 -4.57
CA TYR A 81 -6.58 1.07 -5.38
C TYR A 81 -5.10 0.80 -5.68
N ARG A 82 -4.32 1.83 -6.05
CA ARG A 82 -2.87 1.69 -6.27
C ARG A 82 -2.12 1.31 -5.00
N LEU A 83 -2.50 1.90 -3.86
CA LEU A 83 -1.98 1.52 -2.55
C LEU A 83 -2.27 0.04 -2.22
N ARG A 84 -3.49 -0.41 -2.50
CA ARG A 84 -3.91 -1.80 -2.32
C ARG A 84 -3.10 -2.74 -3.21
N GLU A 85 -2.91 -2.38 -4.48
CA GLU A 85 -2.06 -3.14 -5.41
C GLU A 85 -0.64 -3.26 -4.88
N LEU A 86 -0.04 -2.17 -4.40
CA LEU A 86 1.28 -2.19 -3.76
C LEU A 86 1.34 -3.16 -2.57
N GLY A 87 0.38 -3.09 -1.66
CA GLY A 87 0.30 -4.01 -0.53
C GLY A 87 0.17 -5.47 -0.96
N ALA A 88 -0.70 -5.76 -1.94
CA ALA A 88 -0.82 -7.09 -2.52
C ALA A 88 0.49 -7.55 -3.17
N MET A 89 1.21 -6.64 -3.84
CA MET A 89 2.47 -6.97 -4.47
C MET A 89 3.55 -7.37 -3.46
N LEU A 90 3.58 -6.72 -2.30
CA LEU A 90 4.47 -7.07 -1.20
C LEU A 90 4.19 -8.46 -0.63
N LEU A 91 2.92 -8.86 -0.54
CA LEU A 91 2.52 -10.17 -0.03
C LEU A 91 2.87 -11.32 -1.00
N ASP A 92 2.88 -11.04 -2.30
CA ASP A 92 3.24 -11.98 -3.36
C ASP A 92 4.74 -11.94 -3.73
N ALA A 93 5.49 -11.03 -3.12
CA ALA A 93 6.93 -10.93 -3.32
C ALA A 93 7.65 -12.10 -2.64
N LYS A 94 8.55 -12.75 -3.38
CA LYS A 94 9.44 -13.76 -2.79
C LYS A 94 10.71 -13.08 -2.29
N PRO A 95 11.33 -13.57 -1.21
CA PRO A 95 12.67 -13.15 -0.84
C PRO A 95 13.64 -13.42 -1.99
N GLN A 96 14.60 -12.51 -2.23
CA GLN A 96 15.66 -12.78 -3.20
C GLN A 96 16.56 -13.86 -2.58
N SER A 97 16.61 -15.04 -3.22
CA SER A 97 17.47 -16.16 -2.82
C SER A 97 18.94 -15.88 -3.14
#